data_AF-E3NKF2-F1
#
_entry.id   AF-E3NKF2-F1
#
_cell.length_a   1.000
_cell.length_b   1.000
_cell.length_c   1.000
_cell.angle_alpha   90.00
_cell.angle_beta   90.00
_cell.angle_gamma   90.00
#
_symmetry.space_group_name_H-M   'P 1'
#
loop_
_entity.id
_entity.type
_entity.pdbx_description
1 polymer ?
#
loop_
_entity_poly.entity_id
_entity_poly.type
_entity_poly.pdbx_seq_one_letter_code
_entity_poly.pdbx_strand_id
1 'polypeptide(L)'
;MLVVDGSRDTWINDFCEEIVEGLKKVFRENAEHRKEVLRHERWRVAKKREQIKKNVSEQKQEWAEKQVHAQLRRKRKLKKLKKRRKEQRKKVMKIRRRTWIAFRVFVMIFRSEIVTLDKLGIESKTYKYAISSPISLEKTFVPRNKKKKKLKLCYGYRKSEHG
;
A
#
# COMPACT_ATOMS: atom_id res chain seq x y z
N MET A 1 25.02 -25.66 56.11
CA MET A 1 24.93 -24.37 56.85
C MET A 1 25.51 -23.29 55.94
N LEU A 2 24.66 -22.54 55.24
CA LEU A 2 25.07 -21.42 54.38
C LEU A 2 24.93 -20.15 55.22
N VAL A 3 26.03 -19.71 55.82
CA VAL A 3 26.08 -18.45 56.57
C VAL A 3 26.31 -17.32 55.58
N VAL A 4 25.21 -16.61 55.28
CA VAL A 4 25.12 -15.15 55.20
C VAL A 4 26.15 -14.42 54.32
N ASP A 5 25.85 -14.33 53.01
CA ASP A 5 26.38 -13.27 52.13
C ASP A 5 25.65 -11.93 52.34
N GLY A 6 24.51 -11.94 53.02
CA GLY A 6 23.66 -10.74 53.21
C GLY A 6 24.26 -9.65 54.11
N SER A 7 25.23 -9.95 54.98
CA SER A 7 25.81 -8.95 55.91
C SER A 7 26.81 -8.02 55.23
N ARG A 8 27.48 -8.49 54.17
CA ARG A 8 28.46 -7.70 53.42
C ARG A 8 27.77 -6.72 52.47
N ASP A 9 26.69 -7.17 51.82
CA ASP A 9 25.87 -6.32 50.96
C ASP A 9 25.11 -5.25 51.76
N THR A 10 24.62 -5.58 52.95
CA THR A 10 24.03 -4.59 53.86
C THR A 10 25.06 -3.58 54.34
N TRP A 11 26.25 -4.03 54.78
CA TRP A 11 27.32 -3.11 55.19
C TRP A 11 27.80 -2.17 54.06
N ILE A 12 27.91 -2.69 52.83
CA ILE A 12 28.27 -1.87 51.65
C ILE A 12 27.17 -0.84 51.36
N ASN A 13 25.90 -1.22 51.48
CA ASN A 13 24.78 -0.30 51.27
C ASN A 13 24.74 0.77 52.36
N ASP A 14 24.87 0.41 53.63
CA ASP A 14 24.89 1.34 54.76
C ASP A 14 26.06 2.34 54.63
N PHE A 15 27.24 1.86 54.24
CA PHE A 15 28.40 2.72 53.96
C PHE A 15 28.19 3.64 52.76
N CYS A 16 27.56 3.15 51.68
CA CYS A 16 27.19 3.99 50.54
C CYS A 16 26.17 5.06 50.93
N GLU A 17 25.18 4.71 51.76
CA GLU A 17 24.16 5.64 52.24
C GLU A 17 24.78 6.75 53.10
N GLU A 18 25.69 6.41 54.00
CA GLU A 18 26.42 7.37 54.84
C GLU A 18 27.25 8.34 53.99
N ILE A 19 27.95 7.84 52.96
CA ILE A 19 28.68 8.68 52.00
C ILE A 19 27.72 9.61 51.23
N VAL A 20 26.60 9.09 50.75
CA VAL A 20 25.59 9.87 50.01
C VAL A 20 24.99 10.96 50.91
N GLU A 21 24.76 10.66 52.18
CA GLU A 21 24.23 11.61 53.15
C GLU A 21 25.25 12.71 53.48
N GLY A 22 26.52 12.34 53.65
CA GLY A 22 27.63 13.29 53.76
C GLY A 22 27.75 14.21 52.54
N LEU A 23 27.66 13.66 51.33
CA LEU A 23 27.68 14.46 50.09
C LEU A 23 26.46 15.39 49.97
N LYS A 24 25.27 14.93 50.37
CA LYS A 24 24.06 15.77 50.43
C LYS A 24 24.24 16.95 51.39
N LYS A 25 24.88 16.72 52.54
CA LYS A 25 25.17 17.78 53.52
C LYS A 25 26.16 18.80 52.95
N VAL A 26 27.27 18.35 52.36
CA VAL A 26 28.25 19.21 51.67
C VAL A 26 27.61 20.01 50.54
N PHE A 27 26.70 19.41 49.76
CA PHE A 27 25.98 20.11 48.70
C PHE A 27 24.97 21.17 49.21
N ARG A 28 24.48 21.03 50.45
CA ARG A 28 23.61 22.03 51.08
C ARG A 28 24.39 23.20 51.66
N GLU A 29 25.50 22.91 52.31
CA GLU A 29 26.28 23.87 53.09
C GLU A 29 27.31 24.61 52.23
N ASN A 30 27.87 23.97 51.20
CA ASN A 30 28.88 24.58 50.33
C ASN A 30 28.27 25.09 49.01
N ALA A 31 28.13 26.42 48.92
CA ALA A 31 27.59 27.09 47.74
C ALA A 31 28.46 26.94 46.48
N GLU A 32 29.78 26.84 46.61
CA GLU A 32 30.70 26.66 45.48
C GLU A 32 30.61 25.26 44.91
N HIS A 33 30.63 24.25 45.79
CA HIS A 33 30.44 22.85 45.39
C HIS A 33 29.09 22.64 44.68
N ARG A 34 28.02 23.26 45.21
CA ARG A 34 26.70 23.25 44.55
C ARG A 34 26.75 23.84 43.14
N LYS A 35 27.42 24.98 42.94
CA LYS A 35 27.56 25.62 41.63
C LYS A 35 28.30 24.72 40.64
N GLU A 36 29.35 24.04 41.10
CA GLU A 36 30.15 23.13 40.28
C GLU A 36 29.34 21.91 39.82
N VAL A 37 28.66 21.23 40.75
CA VAL A 37 27.79 20.09 40.45
C VAL A 37 26.68 20.48 39.47
N LEU A 38 26.05 21.64 39.68
CA LEU A 38 25.02 22.15 38.75
C LEU A 38 25.58 22.48 37.36
N ARG A 39 26.81 23.01 37.27
CA ARG A 39 27.48 23.24 35.98
C ARG A 39 27.73 21.93 35.25
N HIS A 40 28.22 20.92 35.97
CA HIS A 40 28.48 19.60 35.41
C HIS A 40 27.19 18.92 34.91
N GLU A 41 26.10 18.99 35.69
CA GLU A 41 24.80 18.46 35.25
C GLU A 41 24.25 19.21 34.03
N ARG A 42 24.36 20.54 33.98
CA ARG A 42 23.97 21.32 32.79
C ARG A 42 24.77 20.91 31.57
N TRP A 43 26.07 20.70 31.71
CA TRP A 43 26.93 20.23 30.62
C TRP A 43 26.53 18.82 30.15
N ARG A 44 26.27 17.90 31.08
CA ARG A 44 25.78 16.54 30.77
C ARG A 44 24.46 16.58 30.01
N VAL A 45 23.52 17.41 30.44
CA VAL A 45 22.22 17.61 29.76
C VAL A 45 22.43 18.19 28.36
N ALA A 46 23.29 19.19 28.21
CA ALA A 46 23.60 19.80 26.91
C ALA A 46 24.18 18.76 25.94
N LYS A 47 25.13 17.93 26.40
CA LYS A 47 25.71 16.84 25.61
C LYS A 47 24.66 15.82 25.16
N LYS A 48 23.75 15.41 26.06
CA LYS A 48 22.63 14.52 25.71
C LYS A 48 21.69 15.16 24.69
N ARG A 49 21.37 16.44 24.84
CA ARG A 49 20.51 17.18 23.88
C ARG A 49 21.13 17.23 22.49
N GLU A 50 22.43 17.50 22.39
CA GLU A 50 23.13 17.49 21.10
C GLU A 50 23.12 16.10 20.45
N GLN A 51 23.31 15.04 21.23
CA GLN A 51 23.19 13.66 20.70
C GLN A 51 21.78 13.38 20.18
N ILE A 52 20.74 13.78 20.93
CA ILE A 52 19.34 13.59 20.51
C ILE A 52 19.06 14.35 19.22
N LYS A 53 19.54 15.59 19.08
CA LYS A 53 19.39 16.38 17.84
C LYS A 53 20.00 15.66 16.64
N LYS A 54 21.21 15.12 16.79
CA LYS A 54 21.88 14.35 15.74
C LYS A 54 21.07 13.12 15.34
N ASN A 55 20.65 12.32 16.32
CA ASN A 55 19.85 11.12 16.07
C ASN A 55 18.52 11.46 15.36
N VAL A 56 17.83 12.52 15.77
CA VAL A 56 16.59 12.97 15.10
C VAL A 56 16.86 13.44 13.68
N SER A 57 17.97 14.13 13.44
CA SER A 57 18.38 14.55 12.09
C SER A 57 18.65 13.35 11.18
N GLU A 58 19.41 12.37 11.68
CA GLU A 58 19.71 11.12 10.96
C GLU A 58 18.43 10.34 10.63
N GLN A 59 17.51 10.20 11.60
CA GLN A 59 16.22 9.54 11.38
C GLN A 59 15.37 10.26 10.33
N LYS A 60 15.37 11.59 10.33
CA LYS A 60 14.65 12.38 9.31
C LYS A 60 15.24 12.17 7.93
N GLN A 61 16.57 12.15 7.82
CA GLN A 61 17.26 11.89 6.56
C GLN A 61 16.95 10.48 6.05
N GLU A 62 17.10 9.46 6.90
CA GLU A 62 16.82 8.07 6.54
C GLU A 62 15.36 7.90 6.10
N TRP A 63 14.41 8.55 6.80
CA TRP A 63 13.00 8.54 6.41
C TRP A 63 12.79 9.18 5.04
N ALA A 64 13.43 10.33 4.76
CA ALA A 64 13.34 10.99 3.47
C ALA A 64 13.90 10.11 2.33
N GLU A 65 15.04 9.48 2.54
CA GLU A 65 15.64 8.54 1.58
C GLU A 65 14.72 7.35 1.30
N LYS A 66 14.15 6.74 2.36
CA LYS A 66 13.17 5.65 2.24
C LYS A 66 11.95 6.08 1.43
N GLN A 67 11.43 7.30 1.64
CA GLN A 67 10.33 7.84 0.85
C GLN A 67 10.69 7.99 -0.63
N VAL A 68 11.86 8.56 -0.94
CA VAL A 68 12.36 8.72 -2.33
C VAL A 68 12.49 7.36 -3.02
N HIS A 69 13.11 6.38 -2.36
CA HIS A 69 13.23 5.02 -2.89
C HIS A 69 11.87 4.36 -3.13
N ALA A 70 10.93 4.52 -2.20
CA ALA A 70 9.57 4.00 -2.34
C ALA A 70 8.84 4.64 -3.53
N GLN A 71 8.94 5.96 -3.71
CA GLN A 71 8.38 6.67 -4.85
C GLN A 71 8.99 6.20 -6.18
N LEU A 72 10.32 6.03 -6.24
CA LEU A 72 11.00 5.52 -7.42
C LEU A 72 10.52 4.11 -7.78
N ARG A 73 10.38 3.22 -6.78
CA ARG A 73 9.84 1.87 -6.97
C ARG A 73 8.40 1.90 -7.51
N ARG A 74 7.54 2.80 -6.99
CA ARG A 74 6.17 3.00 -7.50
C ARG A 74 6.18 3.47 -8.96
N LYS A 75 6.99 4.46 -9.31
CA LYS A 75 7.14 4.95 -10.70
C LYS A 75 7.58 3.82 -11.65
N ARG A 76 8.57 3.01 -11.25
CA ARG A 76 9.03 1.84 -12.05
C ARG A 76 7.93 0.80 -12.26
N LYS A 77 7.17 0.45 -11.20
CA LYS A 77 6.03 -0.48 -11.31
C LYS A 77 4.96 0.07 -12.26
N LEU A 78 4.64 1.35 -12.16
CA LEU A 78 3.66 1.99 -13.03
C LEU A 78 4.09 1.98 -14.51
N LYS A 79 5.38 2.23 -14.80
CA LYS A 79 5.94 2.15 -16.16
C LYS A 79 5.79 0.74 -16.74
N LYS A 80 6.12 -0.29 -15.95
CA LYS A 80 5.93 -1.71 -16.34
C LYS A 80 4.46 -2.04 -16.62
N LEU A 81 3.53 -1.61 -15.75
CA LEU A 81 2.10 -1.81 -15.95
C LEU A 81 1.56 -1.12 -17.21
N LYS A 82 1.98 0.13 -17.46
CA LYS A 82 1.61 0.84 -18.69
C LYS A 82 2.11 0.10 -19.94
N LYS A 83 3.33 -0.42 -19.93
CA LYS A 83 3.87 -1.23 -21.04
C LYS A 83 3.03 -2.50 -21.28
N ARG A 84 2.76 -3.26 -20.22
CA ARG A 84 1.89 -4.47 -20.29
C ARG A 84 0.50 -4.16 -20.84
N ARG A 85 -0.15 -3.07 -20.40
CA ARG A 85 -1.45 -2.65 -20.92
C ARG A 85 -1.41 -2.31 -22.42
N LYS A 86 -0.34 -1.63 -22.89
CA LYS A 86 -0.17 -1.34 -24.33
C LYS A 86 -0.02 -2.63 -25.13
N GLU A 87 0.78 -3.58 -24.66
CA GLU A 87 0.96 -4.89 -25.31
C GLU A 87 -0.35 -5.69 -25.37
N GLN A 88 -1.11 -5.75 -24.27
CA GLN A 88 -2.42 -6.38 -24.25
C GLN A 88 -3.39 -5.73 -25.25
N ARG A 89 -3.45 -4.39 -25.30
CA ARG A 89 -4.27 -3.68 -26.29
C ARG A 89 -3.88 -4.02 -27.73
N LYS A 90 -2.58 -4.12 -28.03
CA LYS A 90 -2.08 -4.55 -29.35
C LYS A 90 -2.56 -5.97 -29.69
N LYS A 91 -2.46 -6.92 -28.75
CA LYS A 91 -2.95 -8.29 -28.94
C LYS A 91 -4.45 -8.32 -29.21
N VAL A 92 -5.25 -7.62 -28.39
CA VAL A 92 -6.70 -7.51 -28.57
C VAL A 92 -7.06 -6.90 -29.93
N MET A 93 -6.39 -5.83 -30.33
CA MET A 93 -6.62 -5.22 -31.65
C MET A 93 -6.26 -6.16 -32.80
N LYS A 94 -5.18 -6.94 -32.68
CA LYS A 94 -4.80 -7.94 -33.69
C LYS A 94 -5.87 -9.02 -33.83
N ILE A 95 -6.40 -9.53 -32.71
CA ILE A 95 -7.51 -10.49 -32.71
C ILE A 95 -8.74 -9.87 -33.34
N ARG A 96 -9.14 -8.66 -32.92
CA ARG A 96 -10.30 -7.95 -33.47
C ARG A 96 -10.19 -7.71 -34.97
N ARG A 97 -9.00 -7.36 -35.48
CA ARG A 97 -8.78 -7.20 -36.92
C ARG A 97 -8.94 -8.52 -37.66
N ARG A 98 -8.38 -9.62 -37.13
CA ARG A 98 -8.53 -10.96 -37.73
C ARG A 98 -9.98 -11.41 -37.76
N THR A 99 -10.71 -11.26 -36.65
CA THR A 99 -12.13 -11.61 -36.60
C THR A 99 -12.98 -10.70 -37.49
N TRP A 100 -12.65 -9.43 -37.61
CA TRP A 100 -13.32 -8.51 -38.54
C TRP A 100 -13.12 -8.91 -40.00
N ILE A 101 -11.90 -9.33 -40.40
CA ILE A 101 -11.63 -9.84 -41.74
C ILE A 101 -12.46 -11.10 -41.99
N ALA A 102 -12.45 -12.06 -41.07
CA ALA A 102 -13.26 -13.28 -41.20
C ALA A 102 -14.76 -12.97 -41.30
N PHE A 103 -15.26 -12.02 -40.51
CA PHE A 103 -16.65 -11.55 -40.59
C PHE A 103 -16.95 -10.89 -41.95
N ARG A 104 -16.05 -10.08 -42.50
CA ARG A 104 -16.25 -9.49 -43.84
C ARG A 104 -16.27 -10.55 -44.94
N VAL A 105 -15.38 -11.54 -44.87
CA VAL A 105 -15.36 -12.67 -45.81
C VAL A 105 -16.67 -13.46 -45.72
N PHE A 106 -17.13 -13.76 -44.50
CA PHE A 106 -18.43 -14.38 -44.27
C PHE A 106 -19.58 -13.58 -44.91
N VAL A 107 -19.67 -12.27 -44.63
CA VAL A 107 -20.73 -11.43 -45.21
C VAL A 107 -20.64 -11.35 -46.74
N MET A 108 -19.44 -11.32 -47.32
CA MET A 108 -19.27 -11.35 -48.78
C MET A 108 -19.73 -12.68 -49.38
N ILE A 109 -19.32 -13.81 -48.82
CA ILE A 109 -19.70 -15.14 -49.32
C ILE A 109 -21.22 -15.32 -49.23
N PHE A 110 -21.81 -15.03 -48.06
CA PHE A 110 -23.26 -15.13 -47.87
C PHE A 110 -24.05 -14.23 -48.82
N ARG A 111 -23.59 -12.99 -49.06
CA ARG A 111 -24.25 -12.10 -50.03
C ARG A 111 -24.14 -12.64 -51.45
N SER A 112 -22.98 -13.17 -51.85
CA SER A 112 -22.81 -13.77 -53.18
C SER A 112 -23.66 -15.02 -53.35
N GLU A 113 -23.73 -15.89 -52.34
CA GLU A 113 -24.57 -17.09 -52.34
C GLU A 113 -26.06 -16.77 -52.47
N ILE A 114 -26.56 -15.77 -51.74
CA ILE A 114 -27.94 -15.28 -51.87
C ILE A 114 -28.19 -14.77 -53.29
N VAL A 115 -27.30 -13.93 -53.83
CA VAL A 115 -27.42 -13.40 -55.20
C VAL A 115 -27.40 -14.50 -56.26
N THR A 116 -26.61 -15.57 -56.06
CA THR A 116 -26.59 -16.72 -56.98
C THR A 116 -27.83 -17.59 -56.87
N LEU A 117 -28.37 -17.81 -55.67
CA LEU A 117 -29.60 -18.58 -55.46
C LEU A 117 -30.81 -17.85 -56.04
N ASP A 118 -30.89 -16.53 -55.83
CA ASP A 118 -31.92 -15.68 -56.42
C ASP A 118 -31.86 -15.70 -57.96
N LYS A 119 -30.65 -15.69 -58.55
CA LYS A 119 -30.46 -15.81 -60.01
C LYS A 119 -30.85 -17.19 -60.57
N LEU A 120 -30.73 -18.24 -59.76
CA LEU A 120 -31.15 -19.59 -60.13
C LEU A 120 -32.65 -19.83 -59.90
N GLY A 121 -33.41 -18.80 -59.50
CA GLY A 121 -34.85 -18.89 -59.25
C GLY A 121 -35.22 -19.72 -58.03
N ILE A 122 -34.25 -20.04 -57.17
CA ILE A 122 -34.46 -20.79 -55.94
C ILE A 122 -34.76 -19.78 -54.84
N GLU A 123 -36.01 -19.70 -54.40
CA GLU A 123 -36.40 -18.86 -53.26
C GLU A 123 -35.54 -19.20 -52.03
N SER A 124 -34.62 -18.30 -51.71
CA SER A 124 -33.80 -18.41 -50.51
C SER A 124 -34.70 -18.22 -49.28
N LYS A 125 -35.13 -19.34 -48.65
CA LYS A 125 -35.94 -19.35 -47.41
C LYS A 125 -35.14 -18.87 -46.17
N THR A 126 -34.20 -17.95 -46.33
CA THR A 126 -33.09 -17.78 -45.37
C THR A 126 -33.00 -16.35 -44.83
N TYR A 127 -34.01 -16.00 -44.05
CA TYR A 127 -33.82 -15.17 -42.85
C TYR A 127 -34.76 -15.60 -41.72
N LYS A 128 -36.03 -15.89 -42.03
CA LYS A 128 -37.02 -16.35 -41.05
C LYS A 128 -36.73 -17.76 -40.48
N TYR A 129 -36.21 -18.69 -41.28
CA TYR A 129 -35.94 -20.07 -40.83
C TYR A 129 -34.53 -20.29 -40.24
N ALA A 130 -33.60 -19.36 -40.45
CA ALA A 130 -32.28 -19.42 -39.81
C ALA A 130 -32.32 -19.01 -38.32
N ILE A 131 -33.34 -18.24 -37.92
CA ILE A 131 -33.61 -17.88 -36.52
C ILE A 131 -34.23 -19.07 -35.75
N SER A 132 -34.81 -20.05 -36.47
CA SER A 132 -35.45 -21.22 -35.86
C SER A 132 -34.53 -22.42 -35.62
N SER A 133 -33.23 -22.35 -35.95
CA SER A 133 -32.28 -23.34 -35.44
C SER A 133 -31.93 -23.01 -33.99
N PRO A 134 -32.27 -23.86 -33.00
CA PRO A 134 -31.82 -23.69 -31.63
C PRO A 134 -30.36 -24.13 -31.58
N ILE A 135 -29.46 -23.33 -32.17
CA ILE A 135 -28.06 -23.40 -31.78
C ILE A 135 -28.07 -22.91 -30.34
N SER A 136 -27.91 -23.86 -29.43
CA SER A 136 -27.70 -23.72 -28.01
C SER A 136 -26.62 -22.67 -27.72
N LEU A 137 -27.05 -21.41 -27.73
CA LEU A 137 -26.36 -20.26 -27.14
C LEU A 137 -26.56 -20.23 -25.62
N GLU A 138 -27.04 -21.32 -25.04
CA GLU A 138 -26.83 -21.68 -23.64
C GLU A 138 -25.37 -22.05 -23.41
N LYS A 139 -24.52 -21.04 -23.31
CA LYS A 139 -23.51 -20.89 -22.25
C LYS A 139 -22.57 -19.73 -22.62
N THR A 140 -22.71 -18.65 -21.87
CA THR A 140 -21.73 -17.56 -21.66
C THR A 140 -21.85 -16.26 -22.48
N PHE A 141 -23.01 -15.91 -23.04
CA PHE A 141 -23.31 -14.48 -23.25
C PHE A 141 -24.23 -13.94 -22.16
N VAL A 142 -23.70 -13.88 -20.92
CA VAL A 142 -24.29 -13.06 -19.87
C VAL A 142 -24.11 -11.61 -20.29
N PRO A 143 -25.16 -10.84 -20.59
CA PRO A 143 -25.04 -9.41 -20.78
C PRO A 143 -24.58 -8.84 -19.44
N ARG A 144 -23.30 -8.50 -19.34
CA ARG A 144 -22.72 -7.94 -18.12
C ARG A 144 -23.33 -6.55 -17.95
N ASN A 145 -24.42 -6.52 -17.20
CA ASN A 145 -25.21 -5.37 -16.78
C ASN A 145 -24.33 -4.11 -16.65
N LYS A 146 -24.42 -3.22 -17.64
CA LYS A 146 -23.87 -1.86 -17.61
C LYS A 146 -24.75 -1.04 -16.66
N LYS A 147 -24.57 -1.24 -15.35
CA LYS A 147 -24.85 -0.30 -14.24
C LYS A 147 -24.70 -1.06 -12.91
N LYS A 148 -23.45 -1.27 -12.46
CA LYS A 148 -23.23 -1.22 -11.01
C LYS A 148 -23.32 0.25 -10.62
N LYS A 149 -24.53 0.72 -10.30
CA LYS A 149 -24.70 1.87 -9.40
C LYS A 149 -23.81 1.55 -8.20
N LYS A 150 -22.77 2.36 -7.98
CA LYS A 150 -22.06 2.32 -6.70
C LYS A 150 -23.11 2.70 -5.67
N LEU A 151 -23.61 1.73 -4.90
CA LEU A 151 -24.16 2.01 -3.60
C LEU A 151 -23.04 2.71 -2.85
N LYS A 152 -23.15 4.03 -2.70
CA LYS A 152 -22.42 4.74 -1.67
C LYS A 152 -22.99 4.18 -0.37
N LEU A 153 -22.31 3.19 0.21
CA LEU A 153 -22.41 2.97 1.64
C LEU A 153 -21.81 4.23 2.26
N CYS A 154 -22.68 5.22 2.47
CA CYS A 154 -22.44 6.26 3.44
C CYS A 154 -22.39 5.55 4.78
N TYR A 155 -21.19 5.21 5.24
CA TYR A 155 -20.96 5.08 6.67
C TYR A 155 -21.22 6.47 7.25
N GLY A 156 -22.47 6.69 7.65
CA GLY A 156 -22.84 7.78 8.54
C GLY A 156 -22.08 7.55 9.83
N TYR A 157 -20.93 8.22 9.95
CA TYR A 157 -20.34 8.58 11.22
C TYR A 157 -21.45 9.30 12.01
N ARG A 158 -22.22 8.57 12.83
CA ARG A 158 -22.93 9.18 13.94
C ARG A 158 -21.85 9.63 14.91
N LYS A 159 -21.57 10.93 14.89
CA LYS A 159 -21.02 11.59 16.07
C LYS A 159 -21.98 11.30 17.22
N SER A 160 -21.47 10.61 18.22
CA SER A 160 -22.00 10.63 19.57
C SER A 160 -21.87 12.06 20.08
N GLU A 161 -22.95 12.82 19.99
CA GLU A 161 -23.14 13.98 20.85
C GLU A 161 -23.71 13.44 22.15
N HIS A 162 -22.86 13.42 23.18
CA HIS A 162 -23.29 13.44 24.56
C HIS A 162 -24.01 14.77 24.78
N GLY A 163 -25.32 14.68 24.97
CA GLY A 163 -26.08 15.57 25.85
C GLY A 163 -26.35 14.81 27.13
#